data_AF-A0AB39NDH7-F1
#
_entry.id   AF-A0AB39NDH7-F1
#
_cell.length_a   1.000
_cell.length_b   1.000
_cell.length_c   1.000
_cell.angle_alpha   90.00
_cell.angle_beta   90.00
_cell.angle_gamma   90.00
#
_symmetry.space_group_name_H-M   'P 1'
#
loop_
_entity.id
_entity.type
_entity.pdbx_description
1 polymer ?
#
loop_
_entity_poly.entity_id
_entity_poly.type
_entity_poly.pdbx_seq_one_letter_code
_entity_poly.pdbx_strand_id
1 'polypeptide(L)'
;MSHVATTPTLGAGLGYRAELHSDVLANTRQIDWLEIISEQYMNAAVDEREHLLALRREFRLVPHGVNLSLGTPGEPDWGYVEALAELIEIIDAPWCSDHLCFTRTESVDLATLTPLPRSRALARELGSKAQRIQERLGIPFIWENIAYHVEFDSDLTEAQFISEFLESCDCGLLLDLTNLFINSVNHDFDPLGFLETIPLERVVQVHVAGGVRQPAVFYDTHSRPVHEEVWNLLERVASETELKGVLLERDQDFPDDFSEILRDVGRARHIMERAQAAGA
;
A
#
# COMPACT_ATOMS: atom_id res chain seq x y z
N MET A 1 -15.57 3.75 17.15
CA MET A 1 -15.86 3.50 15.72
C MET A 1 -14.49 3.30 15.07
N SER A 2 -14.31 2.23 14.29
CA SER A 2 -13.01 1.96 13.67
C SER A 2 -12.59 3.13 12.79
N HIS A 3 -11.32 3.54 12.87
CA HIS A 3 -10.75 4.60 12.02
C HIS A 3 -10.96 4.33 10.52
N VAL A 4 -10.97 3.04 10.13
CA VAL A 4 -11.23 2.57 8.76
C VAL A 4 -12.59 3.04 8.23
N ALA A 5 -13.65 2.94 9.04
CA ALA A 5 -15.01 3.24 8.62
C ALA A 5 -15.26 4.75 8.33
N THR A 6 -14.42 5.63 8.88
CA THR A 6 -14.52 7.09 8.68
C THR A 6 -13.67 7.60 7.52
N THR A 7 -12.94 6.72 6.84
CA THR A 7 -12.02 7.08 5.76
C THR A 7 -12.79 7.56 4.52
N PRO A 8 -12.44 8.71 3.91
CA PRO A 8 -13.09 9.20 2.70
C PRO A 8 -12.74 8.33 1.49
N THR A 9 -13.68 8.19 0.56
CA THR A 9 -13.41 7.55 -0.74
C THR A 9 -12.72 8.56 -1.66
N LEU A 10 -11.48 8.27 -2.08
CA LEU A 10 -10.67 9.09 -2.97
C LEU A 10 -10.76 8.67 -4.45
N GLY A 11 -11.14 7.43 -4.75
CA GLY A 11 -11.22 6.94 -6.13
C GLY A 11 -9.91 6.34 -6.65
N ALA A 12 -9.58 6.58 -7.92
CA ALA A 12 -8.41 6.00 -8.57
C ALA A 12 -7.23 6.98 -8.64
N GLY A 13 -6.11 6.59 -8.04
CA GLY A 13 -4.92 7.41 -7.91
C GLY A 13 -3.71 6.85 -8.66
N LEU A 14 -2.59 7.59 -8.56
CA LEU A 14 -1.32 7.25 -9.16
C LEU A 14 -0.17 7.45 -8.16
N GLY A 15 0.75 6.49 -8.07
CA GLY A 15 2.01 6.65 -7.34
C GLY A 15 2.85 7.77 -7.96
N TYR A 16 3.13 8.82 -7.18
CA TYR A 16 3.86 9.97 -7.67
C TYR A 16 5.37 9.69 -7.76
N ARG A 17 5.94 9.99 -8.92
CA ARG A 17 7.39 9.98 -9.18
C ARG A 17 7.77 11.30 -9.84
N ALA A 18 8.94 11.85 -9.52
CA ALA A 18 9.36 13.17 -9.99
C ALA A 18 9.41 13.24 -11.53
N GLU A 19 9.75 12.12 -12.17
CA GLU A 19 9.79 11.90 -13.60
C GLU A 19 8.43 12.14 -14.27
N LEU A 20 7.33 11.85 -13.56
CA LEU A 20 5.96 12.00 -14.04
C LEU A 20 5.36 13.38 -13.75
N HIS A 21 6.10 14.30 -13.13
CA HIS A 21 5.55 15.54 -12.59
C HIS A 21 4.78 16.38 -13.63
N SER A 22 5.39 16.61 -14.80
CA SER A 22 4.79 17.46 -15.82
C SER A 22 3.51 16.85 -16.39
N ASP A 23 3.51 15.53 -16.62
CA ASP A 23 2.36 14.80 -17.14
C ASP A 23 1.23 14.71 -16.12
N VAL A 24 1.53 14.49 -14.84
CA VAL A 24 0.55 14.49 -13.75
C VAL A 24 -0.16 15.85 -13.66
N LEU A 25 0.60 16.96 -13.66
CA LEU A 25 0.02 18.30 -13.62
C LEU A 25 -0.76 18.66 -14.91
N ALA A 26 -0.41 18.10 -16.05
CA ALA A 26 -1.18 18.28 -17.28
C ALA A 26 -2.52 17.52 -17.27
N ASN A 27 -2.69 16.53 -16.39
CA ASN A 27 -3.80 15.57 -16.39
C ASN A 27 -4.59 15.50 -15.08
N THR A 28 -4.66 16.60 -14.31
CA THR A 28 -5.31 16.67 -12.98
C THR A 28 -6.77 16.22 -12.91
N ARG A 29 -7.48 16.12 -14.04
CA ARG A 29 -8.88 15.64 -14.09
C ARG A 29 -9.02 14.13 -14.28
N GLN A 30 -7.93 13.43 -14.55
CA GLN A 30 -7.91 12.00 -14.87
C GLN A 30 -7.26 11.16 -13.76
N ILE A 31 -6.73 11.81 -12.73
CA ILE A 31 -6.09 11.20 -11.56
C ILE A 31 -6.76 11.82 -10.33
N ASP A 32 -7.34 11.01 -9.46
CA ASP A 32 -8.20 11.51 -8.38
C ASP A 32 -7.38 11.91 -7.13
N TRP A 33 -6.25 11.23 -6.90
CA TRP A 33 -5.32 11.46 -5.79
C TRP A 33 -3.93 10.92 -6.11
N LEU A 34 -2.93 11.32 -5.33
CA LEU A 34 -1.55 10.86 -5.46
C LEU A 34 -1.06 10.20 -4.19
N GLU A 35 -0.31 9.12 -4.34
CA GLU A 35 0.51 8.58 -3.26
C GLU A 35 1.95 9.10 -3.37
N ILE A 36 2.57 9.43 -2.24
CA ILE A 36 3.97 9.88 -2.15
C ILE A 36 4.76 8.93 -1.25
N ILE A 37 6.05 8.78 -1.53
CA ILE A 37 6.95 8.06 -0.62
C ILE A 37 7.27 8.98 0.56
N SER A 38 6.88 8.56 1.77
CA SER A 38 6.94 9.38 2.98
C SER A 38 8.36 9.91 3.25
N GLU A 39 9.36 9.05 3.09
CA GLU A 39 10.75 9.32 3.41
C GLU A 39 11.40 10.35 2.48
N GLN A 40 10.84 10.57 1.29
CA GLN A 40 11.30 11.65 0.41
C GLN A 40 10.90 13.03 0.95
N TYR A 41 9.91 13.08 1.83
CA TYR A 41 9.33 14.33 2.34
C TYR A 41 9.44 14.49 3.86
N MET A 42 9.75 13.43 4.59
CA MET A 42 10.13 13.48 6.00
C MET A 42 11.44 14.24 6.15
N ASN A 43 11.45 15.28 6.97
CA ASN A 43 12.62 16.16 7.16
C ASN A 43 13.13 16.78 5.85
N ALA A 44 12.25 16.95 4.86
CA ALA A 44 12.58 17.50 3.54
C ALA A 44 13.25 18.88 3.63
N ALA A 45 14.14 19.13 2.67
CA ALA A 45 14.68 20.45 2.42
C ALA A 45 13.57 21.43 2.00
N VAL A 46 13.88 22.74 2.03
CA VAL A 46 12.88 23.80 1.78
C VAL A 46 12.23 23.66 0.40
N ASP A 47 13.03 23.35 -0.61
CA ASP A 47 12.60 23.13 -2.00
C ASP A 47 11.70 21.89 -2.15
N GLU A 48 12.07 20.76 -1.55
CA GLU A 48 11.24 19.55 -1.53
C GLU A 48 9.89 19.80 -0.84
N ARG A 49 9.89 20.61 0.23
CA ARG A 49 8.67 21.01 0.93
C ARG A 49 7.80 21.96 0.09
N GLU A 50 8.39 22.92 -0.62
CA GLU A 50 7.66 23.79 -1.54
C GLU A 50 7.00 22.99 -2.67
N HIS A 51 7.71 22.01 -3.21
CA HIS A 51 7.20 21.08 -4.20
C HIS A 51 6.02 20.26 -3.68
N LEU A 52 6.15 19.67 -2.49
CA LEU A 52 5.06 18.94 -1.83
C LEU A 52 3.82 19.82 -1.64
N LEU A 53 4.01 21.06 -1.18
CA LEU A 53 2.91 22.01 -0.99
C LEU A 53 2.27 22.44 -2.31
N ALA A 54 3.02 22.45 -3.42
CA ALA A 54 2.46 22.67 -4.75
C ALA A 54 1.58 21.49 -5.19
N LEU A 55 2.05 20.25 -5.03
CA LEU A 55 1.25 19.05 -5.32
C LEU A 55 -0.03 19.00 -4.49
N ARG A 56 0.05 19.30 -3.19
CA ARG A 56 -1.09 19.32 -2.27
C ARG A 56 -2.20 20.31 -2.68
N ARG A 57 -1.86 21.37 -3.43
CA ARG A 57 -2.87 22.33 -3.94
C ARG A 57 -3.74 21.74 -5.03
N GLU A 58 -3.21 20.78 -5.79
CA GLU A 58 -3.88 20.17 -6.94
C GLU A 58 -4.48 18.81 -6.58
N PHE A 59 -3.85 18.06 -5.67
CA PHE A 59 -4.25 16.69 -5.34
C PHE A 59 -4.36 16.45 -3.84
N ARG A 60 -5.24 15.52 -3.47
CA ARG A 60 -5.13 14.82 -2.18
C ARG A 60 -3.88 13.94 -2.21
N LEU A 61 -3.09 14.03 -1.15
CA LEU A 61 -1.85 13.26 -1.00
C LEU A 61 -2.01 12.23 0.12
N VAL A 62 -1.55 11.02 -0.14
CA VAL A 62 -1.46 9.93 0.84
C VAL A 62 0.00 9.52 0.95
N PRO A 63 0.59 9.51 2.15
CA PRO A 63 1.96 9.06 2.35
C PRO A 63 2.02 7.54 2.53
N HIS A 64 2.91 6.90 1.79
CA HIS A 64 3.27 5.49 1.91
C HIS A 64 4.74 5.36 2.30
N GLY A 65 5.04 4.63 3.37
CA GLY A 65 6.37 4.45 3.92
C GLY A 65 6.99 3.12 3.51
N VAL A 66 8.32 3.12 3.39
CA VAL A 66 9.11 1.94 2.98
C VAL A 66 10.09 1.49 4.07
N ASN A 67 10.29 2.28 5.13
CA ASN A 67 11.36 2.09 6.11
C ASN A 67 10.94 1.96 7.57
N LEU A 68 9.65 2.07 7.94
CA LEU A 68 9.25 1.99 9.36
C LEU A 68 9.67 0.67 10.01
N SER A 69 9.65 -0.43 9.25
CA SER A 69 10.13 -1.75 9.67
C SER A 69 9.45 -2.27 10.94
N LEU A 70 8.12 -2.38 10.91
CA LEU A 70 7.31 -2.79 12.06
C LEU A 70 7.81 -4.08 12.71
N GLY A 71 8.20 -5.05 11.88
CA GLY A 71 8.67 -6.38 12.26
C GLY A 71 10.06 -6.43 12.91
N THR A 72 10.81 -5.33 12.94
CA THR A 72 12.09 -5.31 13.68
C THR A 72 11.80 -5.42 15.18
N PRO A 73 12.46 -6.35 15.91
CA PRO A 73 12.24 -6.53 17.34
C PRO A 73 12.46 -5.24 18.14
N GLY A 74 11.65 -5.07 19.20
CA GLY A 74 11.73 -3.93 20.11
C GLY A 74 10.77 -2.79 19.76
N GLU A 75 11.03 -1.64 20.36
CA GLU A 75 10.18 -0.45 20.27
C GLU A 75 10.14 0.13 18.84
N PRO A 76 9.04 0.80 18.46
CA PRO A 76 9.03 1.60 17.23
C PRO A 76 10.16 2.62 17.22
N ASP A 77 10.63 2.96 16.02
CA ASP A 77 11.45 4.16 15.84
C ASP A 77 10.56 5.39 16.00
N TRP A 78 10.47 5.89 17.24
CA TRP A 78 9.64 7.04 17.54
C TRP A 78 10.10 8.29 16.79
N GLY A 79 11.38 8.43 16.44
CA GLY A 79 11.85 9.55 15.62
C GLY A 79 11.24 9.53 14.22
N TYR A 80 11.18 8.36 13.59
CA TYR A 80 10.47 8.17 12.32
C TYR A 80 8.97 8.47 12.45
N VAL A 81 8.32 7.96 13.51
CA VAL A 81 6.88 8.16 13.73
C VAL A 81 6.55 9.65 13.91
N GLU A 82 7.40 10.41 14.61
CA GLU A 82 7.25 11.86 14.75
C GLU A 82 7.39 12.58 13.40
N ALA A 83 8.40 12.23 12.59
CA ALA A 83 8.57 12.79 11.26
C ALA A 83 7.40 12.46 10.31
N LEU A 84 6.84 11.25 10.42
CA LEU A 84 5.62 10.86 9.70
C LEU A 84 4.42 11.70 10.13
N ALA A 85 4.25 11.91 11.45
CA ALA A 85 3.16 12.72 11.99
C ALA A 85 3.22 14.17 11.50
N GLU A 86 4.41 14.76 11.45
CA GLU A 86 4.62 16.10 10.88
C GLU A 86 4.24 16.16 9.40
N LEU A 87 4.67 15.17 8.60
CA LEU A 87 4.33 15.08 7.18
C LEU A 87 2.81 14.97 6.98
N ILE A 88 2.15 14.08 7.72
CA ILE A 88 0.71 13.88 7.72
C ILE A 88 -0.03 15.20 7.98
N GLU A 89 0.39 15.96 8.99
CA GLU A 89 -0.20 17.25 9.33
C GLU A 89 -0.01 18.28 8.19
N ILE A 90 1.19 18.33 7.61
CA ILE A 90 1.52 19.24 6.51
C ILE A 90 0.63 19.00 5.28
N ILE A 91 0.35 17.74 4.96
CA ILE A 91 -0.41 17.37 3.76
C ILE A 91 -1.91 17.17 4.02
N ASP A 92 -2.35 17.15 5.28
CA ASP A 92 -3.74 16.81 5.66
C ASP A 92 -4.13 15.44 5.10
N ALA A 93 -3.29 14.45 5.38
CA ALA A 93 -3.45 13.09 4.86
C ALA A 93 -4.69 12.41 5.47
N PRO A 94 -5.55 11.77 4.65
CA PRO A 94 -6.73 11.07 5.17
C PRO A 94 -6.40 9.72 5.81
N TRP A 95 -5.28 9.12 5.43
CA TRP A 95 -4.66 7.93 6.03
C TRP A 95 -3.17 7.92 5.64
N CYS A 96 -2.40 6.98 6.19
CA CYS A 96 -1.03 6.68 5.79
C CYS A 96 -0.81 5.17 5.72
N SER A 97 0.22 4.72 5.02
CA SER A 97 0.55 3.29 4.89
C SER A 97 2.03 2.97 5.05
N ASP A 98 2.35 1.73 5.40
CA ASP A 98 3.71 1.16 5.42
C ASP A 98 3.60 -0.39 5.36
N HIS A 99 4.72 -1.08 5.21
CA HIS A 99 4.75 -2.50 4.95
C HIS A 99 4.70 -3.35 6.23
N LEU A 100 3.92 -4.44 6.20
CA LEU A 100 3.91 -5.45 7.25
C LEU A 100 5.11 -6.40 7.09
N CYS A 101 6.31 -5.86 7.33
CA CYS A 101 7.56 -6.56 7.16
C CYS A 101 8.62 -6.07 8.15
N PHE A 102 9.85 -6.57 8.01
CA PHE A 102 11.02 -5.88 8.53
C PHE A 102 12.00 -5.56 7.41
N THR A 103 12.65 -4.41 7.50
CA THR A 103 13.70 -3.94 6.58
C THR A 103 15.05 -3.82 7.27
N ARG A 104 15.11 -4.07 8.59
CA ARG A 104 16.35 -3.99 9.38
C ARG A 104 16.35 -4.96 10.56
N THR A 105 17.56 -5.22 11.06
CA THR A 105 17.85 -5.90 12.33
C THR A 105 18.41 -4.88 13.33
N GLU A 106 18.77 -5.32 14.55
CA GLU A 106 19.39 -4.42 15.55
C GLU A 106 20.67 -3.72 15.04
N SER A 107 21.41 -4.32 14.10
CA SER A 107 22.72 -3.82 13.68
C SER A 107 22.88 -3.61 12.17
N VAL A 108 21.90 -4.03 11.36
CA VAL A 108 22.02 -4.02 9.88
C VAL A 108 20.71 -3.56 9.25
N ASP A 109 20.81 -2.57 8.38
CA ASP A 109 19.79 -2.24 7.39
C ASP A 109 19.88 -3.25 6.23
N LEU A 110 18.78 -3.92 5.94
CA LEU A 110 18.71 -4.95 4.89
C LEU A 110 18.41 -4.34 3.52
N ALA A 111 17.99 -3.08 3.46
CA ALA A 111 17.63 -2.35 2.24
C ALA A 111 16.60 -3.09 1.37
N THR A 112 15.79 -3.96 1.98
CA THR A 112 14.79 -4.78 1.29
C THR A 112 13.67 -5.18 2.25
N LEU A 113 12.45 -5.29 1.73
CA LEU A 113 11.30 -5.79 2.46
C LEU A 113 11.51 -7.28 2.75
N THR A 114 11.52 -7.66 4.02
CA THR A 114 11.77 -9.05 4.44
C THR A 114 10.52 -9.65 5.10
N PRO A 115 10.06 -10.84 4.69
CA PRO A 115 8.85 -11.47 5.22
C PRO A 115 9.03 -11.86 6.67
N LEU A 116 7.93 -12.02 7.40
CA LEU A 116 7.95 -12.33 8.83
C LEU A 116 7.90 -13.85 9.08
N PRO A 117 8.50 -14.37 10.16
CA PRO A 117 8.23 -15.73 10.64
C PRO A 117 6.82 -15.78 11.24
N ARG A 118 5.84 -16.16 10.42
CA ARG A 118 4.42 -15.97 10.70
C ARG A 118 3.94 -16.90 11.81
N SER A 119 3.87 -16.37 13.03
CA SER A 119 3.26 -17.01 14.20
C SER A 119 2.17 -16.13 14.80
N ARG A 120 1.24 -16.75 15.53
CA ARG A 120 0.16 -16.03 16.21
C ARG A 120 0.67 -15.06 17.27
N ALA A 121 1.75 -15.43 17.97
CA ALA A 121 2.36 -14.58 18.98
C ALA A 121 2.95 -13.31 18.36
N LEU A 122 3.69 -13.45 17.25
CA LEU A 122 4.26 -12.32 16.53
C LEU A 122 3.17 -11.41 15.96
N ALA A 123 2.11 -11.96 15.35
CA ALA A 123 1.01 -11.16 14.81
C ALA A 123 0.39 -10.23 15.87
N ARG A 124 0.14 -10.75 17.08
CA ARG A 124 -0.40 -9.97 18.21
C ARG A 124 0.56 -8.91 18.74
N GLU A 125 1.85 -9.26 18.80
CA GLU A 125 2.89 -8.32 19.21
C GLU A 125 2.97 -7.14 18.24
N LEU A 126 3.04 -7.44 16.94
CA LEU A 126 3.09 -6.42 15.91
C LEU A 126 1.81 -5.60 15.85
N GLY A 127 0.63 -6.20 16.04
CA GLY A 127 -0.61 -5.42 16.09
C GLY A 127 -0.66 -4.49 17.29
N SER A 128 -0.19 -4.92 18.47
CA SER A 128 -0.06 -4.02 19.63
C SER A 128 0.92 -2.88 19.37
N LYS A 129 2.02 -3.15 18.65
CA LYS A 129 3.00 -2.15 18.23
C LYS A 129 2.39 -1.16 17.22
N ALA A 130 1.70 -1.67 16.21
CA ALA A 130 0.99 -0.89 15.19
C ALA A 130 -0.10 0.01 15.81
N GLN A 131 -0.86 -0.51 16.78
CA GLN A 131 -1.88 0.25 17.51
C GLN A 131 -1.28 1.48 18.20
N ARG A 132 -0.15 1.33 18.89
CA ARG A 132 0.55 2.45 19.56
C ARG A 132 1.05 3.50 18.57
N ILE A 133 1.50 3.06 17.39
CA ILE A 133 1.94 3.98 16.33
C ILE A 133 0.71 4.73 15.78
N GLN A 134 -0.37 4.03 15.45
CA GLN A 134 -1.61 4.66 14.98
C GLN A 134 -2.15 5.68 15.98
N GLU A 135 -2.19 5.35 17.27
CA GLU A 135 -2.60 6.27 18.34
C GLU A 135 -1.73 7.54 18.37
N ARG A 136 -0.43 7.41 18.08
CA ARG A 136 0.46 8.56 17.98
C ARG A 136 0.20 9.38 16.71
N LEU A 137 -0.02 8.74 15.57
CA LEU A 137 -0.28 9.43 14.30
C LEU A 137 -1.64 10.13 14.28
N GLY A 138 -2.64 9.59 14.99
CA GLY A 138 -3.96 10.19 15.14
C GLY A 138 -4.87 10.08 13.91
N ILE A 139 -4.45 9.35 12.88
CA ILE A 139 -5.19 9.07 11.64
C ILE A 139 -5.18 7.56 11.36
N PRO A 140 -6.02 7.04 10.44
CA PRO A 140 -5.94 5.63 10.04
C PRO A 140 -4.53 5.30 9.52
N PHE A 141 -3.94 4.23 10.07
CA PHE A 141 -2.69 3.66 9.59
C PHE A 141 -2.98 2.28 8.99
N ILE A 142 -2.64 2.08 7.73
CA ILE A 142 -2.94 0.86 6.99
C ILE A 142 -1.65 0.11 6.64
N TRP A 143 -1.69 -1.21 6.70
CA TRP A 143 -0.50 -2.04 6.54
C TRP A 143 -0.54 -2.83 5.26
N GLU A 144 0.59 -2.96 4.59
CA GLU A 144 0.68 -3.60 3.28
C GLU A 144 1.27 -5.02 3.32
N ASN A 145 0.70 -5.93 2.53
CA ASN A 145 1.30 -7.23 2.22
C ASN A 145 2.41 -7.08 1.16
N ILE A 146 3.53 -7.78 1.35
CA ILE A 146 4.71 -7.65 0.49
C ILE A 146 4.84 -8.80 -0.50
N ALA A 147 5.48 -8.60 -1.64
CA ALA A 147 6.08 -9.71 -2.38
C ALA A 147 7.28 -10.27 -1.61
N TYR A 148 7.44 -11.59 -1.60
CA TYR A 148 8.59 -12.24 -0.97
C TYR A 148 9.09 -13.46 -1.74
N HIS A 149 10.39 -13.72 -1.61
CA HIS A 149 11.09 -14.84 -2.25
C HIS A 149 11.65 -15.87 -1.27
N VAL A 150 11.56 -15.59 0.02
CA VAL A 150 12.04 -16.47 1.09
C VAL A 150 10.87 -16.75 2.02
N GLU A 151 10.68 -18.01 2.39
CA GLU A 151 9.72 -18.38 3.44
C GLU A 151 10.46 -18.82 4.70
N PHE A 152 9.97 -18.36 5.84
CA PHE A 152 10.34 -18.89 7.15
C PHE A 152 9.47 -20.09 7.48
N ASP A 153 10.00 -21.00 8.30
CA ASP A 153 9.17 -22.01 8.97
C ASP A 153 8.12 -21.29 9.83
N SER A 154 6.85 -21.42 9.43
CA SER A 154 5.76 -20.57 9.88
C SER A 154 4.55 -21.41 10.28
N ASP A 155 3.89 -21.02 11.37
CA ASP A 155 2.68 -21.68 11.86
C ASP A 155 1.43 -21.26 11.08
N LEU A 156 1.47 -20.07 10.47
CA LEU A 156 0.37 -19.43 9.79
C LEU A 156 0.70 -19.16 8.32
N THR A 157 -0.31 -19.27 7.47
CA THR A 157 -0.28 -18.66 6.12
C THR A 157 -0.24 -17.13 6.23
N GLU A 158 0.12 -16.46 5.14
CA GLU A 158 0.11 -14.99 5.07
C GLU A 158 -1.25 -14.39 5.43
N ALA A 159 -2.33 -14.91 4.82
CA ALA A 159 -3.68 -14.43 5.07
C ALA A 159 -4.11 -14.63 6.54
N GLN A 160 -3.76 -15.77 7.14
CA GLN A 160 -4.02 -16.02 8.56
C GLN A 160 -3.21 -15.08 9.47
N PHE A 161 -1.96 -14.78 9.12
CA PHE A 161 -1.11 -13.85 9.86
C PHE A 161 -1.66 -12.43 9.82
N ILE A 162 -2.04 -11.95 8.63
CA ILE A 162 -2.66 -10.62 8.44
C ILE A 162 -3.97 -10.54 9.22
N SER A 163 -4.80 -11.57 9.17
CA SER A 163 -6.07 -11.61 9.91
C SER A 163 -5.85 -11.51 11.43
N GLU A 164 -4.92 -12.30 11.98
CA GLU A 164 -4.58 -12.23 13.41
C GLU A 164 -3.99 -10.86 13.79
N PHE A 165 -3.16 -10.28 12.93
CA PHE A 165 -2.58 -8.96 13.13
C PHE A 165 -3.69 -7.90 13.24
N LEU A 166 -4.62 -7.87 12.27
CA LEU A 166 -5.73 -6.92 12.23
C LEU A 166 -6.80 -7.16 13.32
N GLU A 167 -6.89 -8.36 13.89
CA GLU A 167 -7.71 -8.64 15.08
C GLU A 167 -7.12 -8.01 16.35
N SER A 168 -5.81 -7.76 16.38
CA SER A 168 -5.10 -7.24 17.56
C SER A 168 -4.86 -5.72 17.56
N CYS A 169 -5.34 -5.00 16.53
CA CYS A 169 -5.27 -3.55 16.42
C CYS A 169 -6.47 -2.98 15.64
N ASP A 170 -6.68 -1.66 15.68
CA ASP A 170 -7.70 -0.96 14.87
C ASP A 170 -7.12 -0.35 13.57
N CYS A 171 -6.05 -0.94 13.03
CA CYS A 171 -5.41 -0.49 11.79
C CYS A 171 -6.16 -0.97 10.53
N GLY A 172 -5.92 -0.36 9.37
CA GLY A 172 -6.47 -0.86 8.10
C GLY A 172 -5.50 -1.77 7.36
N LEU A 173 -5.95 -2.26 6.20
CA LEU A 173 -5.14 -3.00 5.24
C LEU A 173 -4.99 -2.17 3.96
N LEU A 174 -3.76 -2.04 3.50
CA LEU A 174 -3.45 -1.78 2.10
C LEU A 174 -3.22 -3.16 1.46
N LEU A 175 -4.08 -3.54 0.54
CA LEU A 175 -3.96 -4.83 -0.13
C LEU A 175 -3.31 -4.61 -1.49
N ASP A 176 -2.02 -4.93 -1.62
CA ASP A 176 -1.41 -4.99 -2.94
C ASP A 176 -1.72 -6.33 -3.61
N LEU A 177 -2.53 -6.24 -4.66
CA LEU A 177 -2.97 -7.38 -5.45
C LEU A 177 -1.87 -7.90 -6.37
N THR A 178 -0.88 -7.06 -6.69
CA THR A 178 0.30 -7.46 -7.45
C THR A 178 1.16 -8.37 -6.60
N ASN A 179 1.51 -7.95 -5.39
CA ASN A 179 2.19 -8.78 -4.40
C ASN A 179 1.44 -10.09 -4.12
N LEU A 180 0.13 -10.05 -3.94
CA LEU A 180 -0.68 -11.26 -3.78
C LEU A 180 -0.57 -12.21 -4.98
N PHE A 181 -0.74 -11.70 -6.20
CA PHE A 181 -0.63 -12.49 -7.41
C PHE A 181 0.77 -13.10 -7.56
N ILE A 182 1.82 -12.31 -7.35
CA ILE A 182 3.22 -12.74 -7.43
C ILE A 182 3.51 -13.83 -6.42
N ASN A 183 3.09 -13.65 -5.17
CA ASN A 183 3.26 -14.65 -4.12
C ASN A 183 2.49 -15.93 -4.44
N SER A 184 1.27 -15.83 -4.98
CA SER A 184 0.46 -16.99 -5.35
C SER A 184 1.15 -17.87 -6.41
N VAL A 185 1.83 -17.23 -7.36
CA VAL A 185 2.60 -17.92 -8.41
C VAL A 185 3.91 -18.48 -7.86
N ASN A 186 4.63 -17.70 -7.05
CA ASN A 186 5.94 -18.10 -6.52
C ASN A 186 5.85 -19.21 -5.46
N HIS A 187 4.78 -19.24 -4.67
CA HIS A 187 4.60 -20.15 -3.54
C HIS A 187 3.45 -21.16 -3.73
N ASP A 188 2.88 -21.22 -4.93
CA ASP A 188 1.87 -22.20 -5.36
C ASP A 188 0.64 -22.29 -4.43
N PHE A 189 -0.05 -21.16 -4.26
CA PHE A 189 -1.31 -21.10 -3.51
C PHE A 189 -2.42 -20.39 -4.29
N ASP A 190 -3.68 -20.60 -3.88
CA ASP A 190 -4.83 -19.94 -4.50
C ASP A 190 -5.02 -18.51 -3.94
N PRO A 191 -4.90 -17.46 -4.78
CA PRO A 191 -5.10 -16.09 -4.32
C PRO A 191 -6.56 -15.81 -3.91
N LEU A 192 -7.55 -16.59 -4.41
CA LEU A 192 -8.94 -16.43 -3.96
C LEU A 192 -9.13 -16.95 -2.53
N GLY A 193 -8.50 -18.07 -2.18
CA GLY A 193 -8.47 -18.57 -0.79
C GLY A 193 -7.79 -17.60 0.18
N PHE A 194 -6.80 -16.83 -0.27
CA PHE A 194 -6.23 -15.73 0.50
C PHE A 194 -7.27 -14.64 0.79
N LEU A 195 -7.98 -14.18 -0.24
CA LEU A 195 -9.02 -13.14 -0.12
C LEU A 195 -10.19 -13.58 0.76
N GLU A 196 -10.56 -14.87 0.73
CA GLU A 196 -11.60 -15.45 1.58
C GLU A 196 -11.21 -15.51 3.06
N THR A 197 -9.91 -15.42 3.37
CA THR A 197 -9.38 -15.53 4.74
C THR A 197 -9.22 -14.15 5.39
N ILE A 198 -8.77 -13.14 4.65
CA ILE A 198 -8.53 -11.79 5.20
C ILE A 198 -9.85 -11.04 5.46
N PRO A 199 -9.89 -10.13 6.45
CA PRO A 199 -11.08 -9.29 6.68
C PRO A 199 -11.17 -8.17 5.64
N LEU A 200 -11.85 -8.41 4.52
CA LEU A 200 -11.98 -7.46 3.41
C LEU A 200 -12.63 -6.12 3.82
N GLU A 201 -13.43 -6.10 4.87
CA GLU A 201 -13.97 -4.87 5.45
C GLU A 201 -12.91 -3.94 6.07
N ARG A 202 -11.68 -4.45 6.28
CA ARG A 202 -10.53 -3.68 6.75
C ARG A 202 -9.67 -3.14 5.60
N VAL A 203 -9.94 -3.53 4.35
CA VAL A 203 -9.24 -3.02 3.18
C VAL A 203 -9.67 -1.57 2.92
N VAL A 204 -8.72 -0.65 3.07
CA VAL A 204 -8.92 0.78 2.79
C VAL A 204 -8.45 1.09 1.37
N GLN A 205 -7.25 0.63 1.06
CA GLN A 205 -6.54 0.93 -0.17
C GLN A 205 -6.13 -0.36 -0.85
N VAL A 206 -6.13 -0.34 -2.18
CA VAL A 206 -5.59 -1.41 -3.01
C VAL A 206 -4.51 -0.84 -3.91
N HIS A 207 -3.38 -1.54 -4.02
CA HIS A 207 -2.38 -1.28 -5.04
C HIS A 207 -2.54 -2.27 -6.20
N VAL A 208 -2.27 -1.77 -7.40
CA VAL A 208 -2.15 -2.57 -8.62
C VAL A 208 -0.95 -2.07 -9.42
N ALA A 209 -0.16 -3.00 -9.92
CA ALA A 209 1.06 -2.73 -10.66
C ALA A 209 1.32 -3.85 -11.68
N GLY A 210 2.31 -3.63 -12.55
CA GLY A 210 2.83 -4.68 -13.42
C GLY A 210 4.24 -5.11 -13.04
N GLY A 211 4.44 -6.41 -12.93
CA GLY A 211 5.76 -7.02 -12.71
C GLY A 211 6.31 -7.77 -13.92
N VAL A 212 7.49 -8.39 -13.75
CA VAL A 212 8.18 -9.16 -14.79
C VAL A 212 8.33 -10.60 -14.35
N ARG A 213 7.92 -11.52 -15.23
CA ARG A 213 8.19 -12.95 -15.09
C ARG A 213 9.57 -13.29 -15.64
N GLN A 214 10.43 -13.85 -14.80
CA GLN A 214 11.60 -14.63 -15.21
C GLN A 214 11.25 -16.13 -15.10
N PRO A 215 11.97 -17.05 -15.78
CA PRO A 215 11.49 -18.40 -16.05
C PRO A 215 10.87 -19.17 -14.86
N ALA A 216 11.44 -19.01 -13.66
CA ALA A 216 10.98 -19.69 -12.44
C ALA A 216 10.45 -18.75 -11.35
N VAL A 217 10.56 -17.42 -11.51
CA VAL A 217 10.21 -16.45 -10.45
C VAL A 217 9.56 -15.23 -11.07
N PHE A 218 8.46 -14.80 -10.48
CA PHE A 218 7.87 -13.52 -10.78
C PHE A 218 8.43 -12.46 -9.85
N TYR A 219 8.88 -11.35 -10.44
CA TYR A 219 9.42 -10.21 -9.70
C TYR A 219 8.44 -9.06 -9.77
N ASP A 220 8.24 -8.47 -8.61
CA ASP A 220 7.59 -7.19 -8.52
C ASP A 220 8.57 -6.09 -8.94
N THR A 221 8.24 -5.36 -10.00
CA THR A 221 9.17 -4.37 -10.60
C THR A 221 8.51 -3.05 -10.89
N HIS A 222 7.18 -2.96 -10.76
CA HIS A 222 6.39 -1.77 -11.09
C HIS A 222 6.80 -1.11 -12.41
N SER A 223 7.11 -1.92 -13.43
CA SER A 223 7.74 -1.46 -14.67
C SER A 223 6.89 -1.76 -15.91
N ARG A 224 5.80 -2.52 -15.73
CA ARG A 224 4.97 -3.02 -16.83
C ARG A 224 3.50 -2.65 -16.62
N PRO A 225 2.68 -2.70 -17.69
CA PRO A 225 1.22 -2.68 -17.55
C PRO A 225 0.75 -3.72 -16.54
N VAL A 226 -0.33 -3.38 -15.83
CA VAL A 226 -0.94 -4.28 -14.84
C VAL A 226 -1.43 -5.55 -15.53
N HIS A 227 -1.13 -6.71 -14.93
CA HIS A 227 -1.53 -8.01 -15.48
C HIS A 227 -3.04 -8.22 -15.39
N GLU A 228 -3.63 -8.95 -16.34
CA GLU A 228 -5.08 -9.23 -16.36
C GLU A 228 -5.53 -9.99 -15.11
N GLU A 229 -4.68 -10.86 -14.57
CA GLU A 229 -4.92 -11.58 -13.33
C GLU A 229 -5.09 -10.62 -12.13
N VAL A 230 -4.28 -9.56 -12.07
CA VAL A 230 -4.39 -8.53 -11.02
C VAL A 230 -5.69 -7.73 -11.19
N TRP A 231 -6.09 -7.41 -12.42
CA TRP A 231 -7.38 -6.78 -12.67
C TRP A 231 -8.56 -7.67 -12.25
N ASN A 232 -8.51 -8.97 -12.51
CA ASN A 232 -9.54 -9.92 -12.06
C ASN A 232 -9.64 -9.98 -10.53
N LEU A 233 -8.50 -9.93 -9.82
CA LEU A 233 -8.49 -9.85 -8.36
C LEU A 233 -9.11 -8.53 -7.87
N LEU A 234 -8.82 -7.40 -8.54
CA LEU A 234 -9.42 -6.12 -8.18
C LEU A 234 -10.94 -6.14 -8.35
N GLU A 235 -11.43 -6.72 -9.45
CA GLU A 235 -12.87 -6.90 -9.66
C GLU A 235 -13.51 -7.76 -8.55
N ARG A 236 -12.82 -8.84 -8.14
CA ARG A 236 -13.27 -9.69 -7.04
C ARG A 236 -13.37 -8.91 -5.73
N VAL A 237 -12.30 -8.22 -5.32
CA VAL A 237 -12.27 -7.45 -4.07
C VAL A 237 -13.32 -6.35 -4.08
N ALA A 238 -13.39 -5.56 -5.16
CA ALA A 238 -14.35 -4.47 -5.29
C ALA A 238 -15.80 -4.96 -5.21
N SER A 239 -16.09 -6.20 -5.63
CA SER A 239 -17.44 -6.78 -5.54
C SER A 239 -17.88 -7.15 -4.11
N GLU A 240 -16.94 -7.26 -3.17
CA GLU A 240 -17.20 -7.73 -1.80
C GLU A 240 -17.05 -6.63 -0.73
N THR A 241 -16.27 -5.59 -1.01
CA THR A 241 -16.03 -4.49 -0.06
C THR A 241 -15.94 -3.14 -0.76
N GLU A 242 -16.28 -2.08 -0.03
CA GLU A 242 -16.16 -0.71 -0.54
C GLU A 242 -14.71 -0.23 -0.42
N LEU A 243 -14.03 -0.09 -1.56
CA LEU A 243 -12.66 0.42 -1.63
C LEU A 243 -12.63 1.95 -1.50
N LYS A 244 -11.77 2.47 -0.62
CA LYS A 244 -11.57 3.92 -0.45
C LYS A 244 -10.60 4.49 -1.46
N GLY A 245 -9.59 3.72 -1.87
CA GLY A 245 -8.69 4.10 -2.95
C GLY A 245 -8.13 2.89 -3.69
N VAL A 246 -8.00 3.01 -5.01
CA VAL A 246 -7.17 2.10 -5.81
C VAL A 246 -6.03 2.93 -6.39
N LEU A 247 -4.79 2.50 -6.17
CA LEU A 247 -3.60 3.17 -6.67
C LEU A 247 -2.97 2.31 -7.76
N LEU A 248 -2.62 2.96 -8.88
CA LEU A 248 -1.69 2.39 -9.84
C LEU A 248 -0.25 2.71 -9.42
N GLU A 249 0.59 1.68 -9.31
CA GLU A 249 2.03 1.84 -9.15
C GLU A 249 2.79 1.63 -10.46
N ARG A 250 3.64 2.60 -10.77
CA ARG A 250 4.59 2.57 -11.89
C ARG A 250 5.81 3.34 -11.43
N ASP A 251 6.93 2.64 -11.22
CA ASP A 251 8.12 3.21 -10.59
C ASP A 251 9.27 3.43 -11.57
N GLN A 252 9.23 2.71 -12.68
CA GLN A 252 10.27 2.74 -13.69
C GLN A 252 9.71 2.31 -15.05
N ASP A 253 10.54 2.40 -16.10
CA ASP A 253 10.15 2.10 -17.49
C ASP A 253 8.85 2.84 -17.89
N PHE A 254 8.82 4.14 -17.56
CA PHE A 254 7.68 5.00 -17.87
C PHE A 254 7.44 5.05 -19.38
N PRO A 255 6.19 4.91 -19.84
CA PRO A 255 5.88 4.93 -21.26
C PRO A 255 6.07 6.33 -21.83
N ASP A 256 6.55 6.42 -23.07
CA ASP A 256 6.62 7.70 -23.81
C ASP A 256 5.24 8.37 -23.96
N ASP A 257 4.19 7.54 -24.02
CA ASP A 257 2.80 7.97 -24.05
C ASP A 257 2.15 7.79 -22.67
N PHE A 258 2.07 8.88 -21.91
CA PHE A 258 1.45 8.91 -20.58
C PHE A 258 -0.03 8.46 -20.59
N SER A 259 -0.70 8.46 -21.74
CA SER A 259 -2.07 7.93 -21.84
C SER A 259 -2.16 6.44 -21.52
N GLU A 260 -1.06 5.69 -21.57
CA GLU A 260 -1.01 4.30 -21.07
C GLU A 260 -1.27 4.22 -19.57
N ILE A 261 -0.57 5.03 -18.77
CA ILE A 261 -0.79 5.12 -17.32
C ILE A 261 -2.24 5.56 -17.04
N LEU A 262 -2.73 6.55 -17.78
CA LEU A 262 -4.10 7.05 -17.61
C LEU A 262 -5.18 6.00 -17.97
N ARG A 263 -4.91 5.08 -18.91
CA ARG A 263 -5.81 3.97 -19.21
C ARG A 263 -5.92 3.01 -18.03
N ASP A 264 -4.81 2.69 -17.37
CA ASP A 264 -4.79 1.82 -16.20
C ASP A 264 -5.50 2.49 -15.00
N VAL A 265 -5.22 3.77 -14.72
CA VAL A 265 -5.96 4.56 -13.70
C VAL A 265 -7.45 4.61 -14.03
N GLY A 266 -7.80 4.82 -15.30
CA GLY A 266 -9.18 4.83 -15.78
C GLY A 266 -9.89 3.48 -15.61
N ARG A 267 -9.19 2.37 -15.81
CA ARG A 267 -9.71 1.01 -15.60
C ARG A 267 -9.97 0.75 -14.13
N ALA A 268 -9.05 1.12 -13.24
CA ALA A 268 -9.25 1.03 -11.79
C ALA A 268 -10.51 1.81 -11.36
N ARG A 269 -10.65 3.06 -11.83
CA ARG A 269 -11.84 3.90 -11.58
C ARG A 269 -13.13 3.20 -12.02
N HIS A 270 -13.14 2.67 -13.24
CA HIS A 270 -14.32 2.00 -13.79
C HIS A 270 -14.74 0.78 -12.97
N ILE A 271 -13.78 -0.01 -12.48
CA ILE A 271 -14.05 -1.17 -11.62
C ILE A 271 -14.70 -0.71 -10.31
N MET A 272 -14.16 0.34 -9.67
CA MET A 272 -14.72 0.90 -8.44
C MET A 272 -16.16 1.42 -8.64
N GLU A 273 -16.39 2.21 -9.70
CA GLU A 273 -17.71 2.78 -10.01
C GLU A 273 -18.77 1.69 -10.28
N ARG A 274 -18.38 0.65 -11.03
CA ARG A 274 -19.26 -0.47 -11.35
C ARG A 274 -19.65 -1.27 -10.11
N ALA A 275 -18.71 -1.49 -9.20
CA ALA A 275 -18.96 -2.18 -7.94
C ALA A 275 -19.91 -1.37 -7.04
N GLN A 276 -19.67 -0.06 -6.90
CA GLN A 276 -20.55 0.84 -6.14
C GLN A 276 -21.98 0.85 -6.71
N ALA A 277 -22.13 0.87 -8.04
CA ALA A 277 -23.43 0.83 -8.69
C ALA A 277 -24.16 -0.52 -8.54
N ALA A 278 -23.43 -1.63 -8.34
CA ALA A 278 -24.01 -2.95 -8.12
C ALA A 278 -24.43 -3.20 -6.66
N GLY A 279 -23.80 -2.50 -5.71
CA GLY A 279 -24.12 -2.59 -4.28
C GLY A 279 -25.20 -1.60 -3.79
N ALA A 280 -25.58 -0.61 -4.59
CA ALA A 280 -26.64 0.38 -4.32
C ALA A 280 -28.02 -0.12 -4.75
#